data_AF-X0S4E0-F1
#
_entry.id   AF-X0S4E0-F1
#
_cell.length_a   1.000
_cell.length_b   1.000
_cell.length_c   1.000
_cell.angle_alpha   90.00
_cell.angle_beta   90.00
_cell.angle_gamma   90.00
#
_symmetry.space_group_name_H-M   'P 1'
#
loop_
_entity.id
_entity.type
_entity.pdbx_description
1 polymer ?
#
loop_
_entity_poly.entity_id
_entity_poly.type
_entity_poly.pdbx_seq_one_letter_code
_entity_poly.pdbx_strand_id
1 'polypeptide(L)'
;MIIMSSAFQEGGMIPAKYTSDGQDVSPPLSWSGVPDNTKSLVLISDDPDAPMGTWVHWVVYNIPPDMTGFEEGVSRDTLARKGVVQGMTDFR
;
A
#
# COMPACT_ATOMS: atom_id res chain seq x y z
N MET A 1 -2.60 -14.02 7.80
CA MET A 1 -2.52 -13.08 6.67
C MET A 1 -1.08 -12.89 6.26
N ILE A 2 -0.81 -12.87 4.96
CA ILE A 2 0.51 -12.62 4.36
C ILE A 2 0.32 -11.56 3.28
N ILE A 3 1.27 -10.63 3.15
CA ILE A 3 1.35 -9.64 2.07
C ILE A 3 2.67 -9.80 1.32
N MET A 4 2.64 -9.65 0.00
CA MET A 4 3.78 -9.82 -0.90
C MET A 4 3.74 -8.76 -2.01
N SER A 5 4.89 -8.54 -2.63
CA SER A 5 5.03 -7.76 -3.86
C SER A 5 5.75 -8.60 -4.90
N SER A 6 5.34 -8.52 -6.17
CA SER A 6 6.11 -9.09 -7.28
C SER A 6 7.33 -8.25 -7.66
N ALA A 7 7.42 -7.02 -7.13
CA ALA A 7 8.49 -6.09 -7.43
C ALA A 7 9.73 -6.23 -6.53
N PHE A 8 9.54 -6.67 -5.29
CA PHE A 8 10.61 -6.87 -4.32
C PHE A 8 10.19 -7.85 -3.22
N GLN A 9 11.17 -8.44 -2.55
CA GLN A 9 10.98 -9.35 -1.42
C GLN A 9 11.02 -8.59 -0.10
N GLU A 10 10.46 -9.16 0.95
CA GLU A 10 10.60 -8.67 2.32
C GLU A 10 12.09 -8.51 2.69
N GLY A 11 12.44 -7.35 3.26
CA GLY A 11 13.84 -6.99 3.58
C GLY A 11 14.73 -6.69 2.37
N GLY A 12 14.19 -6.80 1.15
CA GLY A 12 14.89 -6.46 -0.08
C GLY A 12 14.86 -4.95 -0.37
N MET A 13 15.71 -4.54 -1.31
CA MET A 13 15.72 -3.16 -1.82
C MET A 13 14.43 -2.86 -2.58
N ILE A 14 13.80 -1.73 -2.27
CA ILE A 14 12.69 -1.20 -3.07
C ILE A 14 13.27 -0.62 -4.37
N PRO A 15 12.83 -1.06 -5.57
CA PRO A 15 13.31 -0.51 -6.82
C PRO A 15 12.99 0.98 -6.94
N ALA A 16 13.93 1.76 -7.49
CA ALA A 16 13.81 3.22 -7.64
C ALA A 16 12.50 3.68 -8.32
N LYS A 17 11.92 2.84 -9.18
CA LYS A 17 10.60 3.10 -9.79
C LYS A 17 9.51 3.45 -8.76
N TYR A 18 9.54 2.82 -7.58
CA TYR A 18 8.53 2.97 -6.51
C TYR A 18 8.98 3.93 -5.40
N THR A 19 10.03 4.73 -5.65
CA THR A 19 10.52 5.75 -4.72
C THR A 19 10.44 7.12 -5.37
N SER A 20 10.69 8.16 -4.58
CA SER A 20 10.81 9.55 -5.05
C SER A 20 11.94 9.78 -6.06
N ASP A 21 12.91 8.85 -6.16
CA ASP A 21 14.00 8.92 -7.14
C ASP A 21 13.58 8.43 -8.54
N GLY A 22 12.39 7.84 -8.66
CA GLY A 22 11.87 7.30 -9.91
C GLY A 22 10.49 7.85 -10.27
N GLN A 23 9.54 6.95 -10.54
CA GLN A 23 8.21 7.34 -11.01
C GLN A 23 7.23 7.57 -9.86
N ASP A 24 7.62 7.24 -8.63
CA ASP A 24 6.80 7.38 -7.43
C ASP A 24 5.42 6.70 -7.56
N VAL A 25 5.37 5.56 -8.26
CA VAL A 25 4.15 4.75 -8.40
C VAL A 25 4.08 3.72 -7.28
N SER A 26 2.87 3.37 -6.83
CA SER A 26 2.70 2.32 -5.81
C SER A 26 3.13 0.95 -6.35
N PRO A 27 3.81 0.10 -5.57
CA PRO A 27 4.17 -1.24 -6.01
C PRO A 27 2.95 -2.14 -6.16
N PRO A 28 3.02 -3.19 -6.99
CA PRO A 28 2.02 -4.25 -7.00
C PRO A 28 2.05 -4.97 -5.65
N LEU A 29 0.89 -5.13 -5.03
CA LEU A 29 0.74 -5.83 -3.75
C LEU A 29 -0.27 -6.95 -3.90
N SER A 30 0.01 -8.10 -3.29
CA SER A 30 -0.94 -9.19 -3.15
C SER A 30 -0.96 -9.67 -1.71
N TRP A 31 -2.11 -10.09 -1.23
CA TRP A 31 -2.25 -10.66 0.11
C TRP A 31 -3.21 -11.84 0.12
N SER A 32 -3.01 -12.70 1.11
CA SER A 32 -3.82 -13.90 1.30
C SER A 32 -3.98 -14.22 2.79
N GLY A 33 -4.89 -15.16 3.09
CA GLY A 33 -5.16 -15.58 4.47
C GLY A 33 -5.77 -14.47 5.32
N VAL A 34 -6.69 -13.69 4.73
CA VAL A 34 -7.55 -12.75 5.45
C VAL A 34 -8.43 -13.56 6.42
N PRO A 35 -8.43 -13.28 7.73
CA PRO A 35 -9.20 -14.05 8.70
C PRO A 35 -10.71 -14.02 8.43
N ASP A 36 -11.40 -15.10 8.80
CA ASP A 36 -12.87 -15.13 8.76
C ASP A 36 -13.47 -13.99 9.60
N ASN A 37 -14.62 -13.49 9.16
CA ASN A 37 -15.33 -12.37 9.77
C ASN A 37 -14.63 -11.00 9.69
N THR A 38 -13.49 -10.88 8.99
CA THR A 38 -12.87 -9.58 8.68
C THR A 38 -13.89 -8.67 7.98
N LYS A 39 -14.05 -7.43 8.47
CA LYS A 39 -15.00 -6.46 7.91
C LYS A 39 -14.37 -5.56 6.86
N SER A 40 -13.11 -5.22 7.05
CA SER A 40 -12.32 -4.40 6.13
C SER A 40 -10.84 -4.53 6.47
N LEU A 41 -9.98 -4.20 5.50
CA LEU A 41 -8.54 -4.07 5.69
C LEU A 41 -8.10 -2.60 5.61
N VAL A 42 -6.91 -2.34 6.12
CA VAL A 42 -6.17 -1.08 6.00
C VAL A 42 -4.74 -1.41 5.60
N LEU A 43 -4.17 -0.60 4.71
CA LEU A 43 -2.78 -0.62 4.31
C LEU A 43 -2.14 0.71 4.71
N ILE A 44 -1.02 0.62 5.42
CA ILE A 44 -0.18 1.76 5.79
C ILE A 44 1.23 1.42 5.32
N SER A 45 1.87 2.37 4.65
CA SER A 45 3.29 2.34 4.33
C SER A 45 3.96 3.49 5.06
N ASP A 46 4.75 3.18 6.08
CA ASP A 46 5.49 4.15 6.88
C ASP A 46 7.00 3.85 6.87
N ASP A 47 7.80 4.91 6.94
CA ASP A 47 9.26 4.88 7.08
C ASP A 47 9.62 5.39 8.48
N PRO A 48 9.86 4.49 9.45
CA PRO A 48 10.27 4.89 10.80
C PRO A 48 11.70 5.45 10.87
N ASP A 49 12.52 5.24 9.83
CA ASP A 49 13.92 5.65 9.77
C ASP A 49 14.11 7.02 9.09
N ALA A 50 13.02 7.65 8.66
CA ALA A 50 13.05 8.97 8.04
C ALA A 50 13.68 10.03 8.98
N PRO A 51 14.47 11.00 8.45
CA PRO A 51 15.29 11.90 9.27
C PRO A 51 14.54 12.74 10.31
N MET A 52 13.23 12.96 10.11
CA MET A 52 12.38 13.80 10.96
C MET A 52 11.42 12.99 11.84
N GLY A 53 11.69 11.69 12.01
CA GLY A 53 10.76 10.73 12.61
C GLY A 53 9.91 10.04 11.56
N THR A 54 9.00 9.15 12.00
CA THR A 54 8.21 8.31 11.10
C THR A 54 7.48 9.10 10.02
N TRP A 55 7.69 8.71 8.76
CA TRP A 55 7.07 9.32 7.59
C TRP A 55 6.05 8.39 6.96
N VAL A 56 4.79 8.79 6.87
CA VAL A 56 3.75 7.97 6.25
C VAL A 56 3.67 8.26 4.76
N HIS A 57 4.06 7.28 3.95
CA HIS A 57 4.06 7.36 2.48
C HIS A 57 2.69 7.06 1.87
N TRP A 58 1.93 6.13 2.44
CA TRP A 58 0.64 5.71 1.87
C TRP A 58 -0.33 5.25 2.94
N VAL A 59 -1.59 5.68 2.85
CA VAL A 59 -2.70 5.23 3.70
C VAL A 59 -3.88 4.87 2.83
N VAL A 60 -4.33 3.62 2.92
CA VAL A 60 -5.49 3.11 2.19
C VAL A 60 -6.38 2.33 3.15
N TYR A 61 -7.65 2.71 3.27
CA TYR A 61 -8.58 2.09 4.21
C TYR A 61 -9.94 1.81 3.58
N ASN A 62 -10.79 1.11 4.33
CA ASN A 62 -12.07 0.58 3.84
C ASN A 62 -11.88 -0.42 2.68
N ILE A 63 -10.78 -1.19 2.72
CA ILE A 63 -10.50 -2.22 1.72
C ILE A 63 -11.45 -3.40 1.96
N PRO A 64 -12.24 -3.83 0.96
CA PRO A 64 -13.08 -5.02 1.07
C PRO A 64 -12.26 -6.26 1.46
N PRO A 65 -12.77 -7.11 2.38
CA PRO A 65 -12.02 -8.28 2.88
C PRO A 65 -11.80 -9.37 1.82
N ASP A 66 -12.56 -9.35 0.73
CA ASP A 66 -12.45 -10.25 -0.43
C ASP A 66 -11.47 -9.74 -1.50
N MET A 67 -10.98 -8.51 -1.38
CA MET A 67 -9.90 -7.99 -2.22
C MET A 67 -8.60 -8.71 -1.87
N THR A 68 -7.78 -9.03 -2.88
CA THR A 68 -6.55 -9.83 -2.72
C THR A 68 -5.28 -9.08 -3.07
N GLY A 69 -5.37 -7.79 -3.38
CA GLY A 69 -4.21 -7.03 -3.84
C GLY A 69 -4.54 -5.68 -4.45
N PHE A 70 -3.47 -4.97 -4.81
CA PHE A 70 -3.47 -3.80 -5.66
C PHE A 70 -2.50 -4.00 -6.81
N GLU A 71 -2.92 -3.59 -8.00
CA GLU A 71 -2.03 -3.48 -9.15
C GLU A 71 -1.02 -2.36 -8.92
N GLU A 72 0.10 -2.43 -9.66
CA GLU A 72 1.05 -1.34 -9.73
C GLU A 72 0.36 -0.02 -10.10
N GLY A 73 0.72 1.06 -9.40
CA GLY A 73 0.23 2.41 -9.69
C GLY A 73 -1.30 2.53 -9.63
N VAL A 74 -1.97 1.75 -8.77
CA VAL A 74 -3.44 1.78 -8.66
C VAL A 74 -3.92 3.21 -8.41
N SER A 75 -4.76 3.72 -9.31
CA SER A 75 -5.22 5.10 -9.22
C SER A 75 -6.25 5.31 -8.11
N ARG A 76 -6.29 6.53 -7.57
CA ARG A 76 -7.30 6.95 -6.58
C ARG A 76 -8.73 6.70 -7.09
N ASP A 77 -9.00 6.98 -8.36
CA ASP A 77 -10.32 6.74 -8.97
C ASP A 77 -10.68 5.26 -9.06
N THR A 78 -9.68 4.39 -9.28
CA THR A 78 -9.90 2.94 -9.31
C THR A 78 -10.22 2.42 -7.91
N LEU A 79 -9.52 2.90 -6.89
CA LEU A 79 -9.82 2.58 -5.49
C LEU A 79 -11.19 3.10 -5.07
N ALA A 80 -11.52 4.36 -5.39
CA ALA A 80 -12.78 4.98 -5.04
C ALA A 80 -13.98 4.23 -5.64
N ARG A 81 -13.88 3.78 -6.91
CA ARG A 81 -14.91 2.94 -7.55
C ARG A 81 -15.14 1.60 -6.86
N LYS A 82 -14.16 1.12 -6.07
CA LYS A 82 -14.26 -0.08 -5.24
C LYS A 82 -14.63 0.22 -3.79
N GLY A 83 -14.99 1.47 -3.46
CA GLY A 83 -15.30 1.91 -2.09
C GLY A 83 -14.07 2.07 -1.19
N VAL A 84 -12.86 1.98 -1.75
CA VAL A 84 -11.59 2.10 -1.03
C VAL A 84 -11.18 3.57 -0.98
N VAL A 85 -10.70 4.02 0.18
CA VAL A 85 -10.34 5.42 0.40
C VAL A 85 -8.83 5.56 0.58
N GLN A 86 -8.21 6.49 -0.16
CA GLN A 86 -6.86 6.96 0.15
C GLN A 86 -6.91 8.11 1.16
N GLY A 87 -6.21 7.95 2.27
CA GLY A 87 -6.12 8.91 3.36
C GLY A 87 -5.11 10.04 3.12
N MET A 88 -4.95 10.90 4.13
CA MET A 88 -3.87 11.89 4.17
C MET A 88 -2.56 11.21 4.58
N THR A 89 -1.46 11.70 4.03
CA THR A 89 -0.08 11.27 4.30
C THR A 89 0.74 12.46 4.79
N ASP A 90 2.04 12.27 5.04
CA ASP A 90 2.92 13.37 5.45
C ASP A 90 3.39 14.26 4.27
N PHE A 91 3.10 13.86 3.01
CA PHE A 91 3.32 14.64 1.79
C PHE A 91 2.33 15.80 1.57
N ARG A 92 1.94 16.49 2.63
CA ARG A 92 0.91 17.55 2.62
C ARG A 92 1.16 18.65 1.59
#